data_AF-A0A9J5Y5U3-F1
#
_entry.id   AF-A0A9J5Y5U3-F1
#
_cell.length_a   1.000
_cell.length_b   1.000
_cell.length_c   1.000
_cell.angle_alpha   90.00
_cell.angle_beta   90.00
_cell.angle_gamma   90.00
#
_symmetry.space_group_name_H-M   'P 1'
#
loop_
_entity.id
_entity.type
_entity.pdbx_description
1 polymer ?
#
loop_
_entity_poly.entity_id
_entity_poly.type
_entity_poly.pdbx_seq_one_letter_code
_entity_poly.pdbx_strand_id
1 'polypeptide(L)' 'MLRRLLYLGRRGAKNFIGGTPAVETFDQLQQRIPERIIEHAVRGMLPKGRLGRQLFTYLKVYKGPEHPHEA' A
#
# COMPACT_ATOMS: atom_id res chain seq x y z
N MET A 1 -15.16 -12.91 13.40
CA MET A 1 -15.20 -12.77 11.93
C MET A 1 -15.38 -11.31 11.42
N LEU A 2 -15.29 -10.25 12.24
CA LEU A 2 -15.37 -8.86 11.74
C LEU A 2 -14.42 -7.92 12.50
N ARG A 3 -13.13 -8.07 12.25
CA ARG A 3 -12.12 -7.08 12.69
C ARG A 3 -11.04 -7.03 11.63
N ARG A 4 -10.95 -5.88 10.95
CA ARG A 4 -9.76 -5.28 10.28
C ARG A 4 -10.13 -4.59 8.97
N LEU A 5 -11.02 -3.60 9.04
CA LEU A 5 -11.12 -2.49 8.08
C LEU A 5 -10.35 -1.26 8.61
N LEU A 6 -9.16 -1.48 9.17
CA LEU A 6 -8.22 -0.40 9.40
C LEU A 6 -7.15 -0.55 8.33
N TYR A 7 -7.28 0.26 7.27
CA TYR A 7 -6.27 0.47 6.23
C TYR A 7 -5.06 1.13 6.89
N LEU A 8 -4.34 0.34 7.68
CA LEU A 8 -3.09 0.74 8.29
C LEU A 8 -2.05 0.86 7.19
N GLY A 9 -1.92 2.08 6.66
CA GLY A 9 -0.64 2.58 6.19
C GLY A 9 0.36 2.38 7.32
N ARG A 10 1.02 1.21 7.35
CA ARG A 10 2.09 0.93 8.32
C ARG A 10 3.18 1.96 8.04
N ARG A 11 3.22 3.04 8.82
CA ARG A 11 4.45 3.77 9.06
C ARG A 11 5.46 2.73 9.53
N GLY A 12 6.58 2.61 8.80
CA GLY A 12 7.63 1.68 9.14
C GLY A 12 8.05 1.96 10.58
N ALA A 13 7.71 1.04 11.48
CA ALA A 13 8.17 1.06 12.86
C ALA A 13 9.66 0.68 12.85
N LYS A 14 10.51 1.60 12.38
CA LYS A 14 11.93 1.59 12.70
C LYS A 14 12.01 2.23 14.08
N ASN A 15 11.98 1.37 15.11
CA ASN A 15 12.23 1.69 16.52
C ASN A 15 11.10 2.47 17.23
N PHE A 16 10.06 1.76 17.69
CA PHE A 16 9.12 2.31 18.69
C PHE A 16 9.09 1.38 19.91
N ILE A 17 9.78 1.80 20.97
CA ILE A 17 9.62 1.23 22.32
C ILE A 17 8.35 1.89 22.89
N GLY A 18 7.21 1.19 22.85
CA GLY A 18 6.03 1.56 23.66
C GLY A 18 4.92 2.41 23.02
N GLY A 19 4.87 2.60 21.70
CA GLY A 19 3.78 3.37 21.04
C GLY A 19 2.89 2.52 20.12
N THR A 20 1.56 2.68 20.21
CA THR A 20 0.62 2.09 19.24
C THR A 20 0.88 2.71 17.86
N PRO A 21 1.02 1.89 16.79
CA PRO A 21 1.20 2.44 15.45
C PRO A 21 0.00 3.33 15.12
N ALA A 22 0.27 4.56 14.67
CA ALA A 22 -0.79 5.48 14.29
C ALA A 22 -1.69 4.85 13.24
N VAL A 23 -2.97 4.79 13.57
CA VAL A 23 -4.02 4.30 12.68
C VAL A 23 -4.37 5.44 11.75
N GLU A 24 -3.96 5.34 10.48
CA GLU A 24 -4.39 6.28 9.43
C GLU A 24 -5.76 5.85 8.89
N THR A 25 -6.64 6.83 8.63
CA THR A 25 -7.90 6.59 7.94
C THR A 25 -7.71 6.53 6.43
N PHE A 26 -8.72 6.02 5.71
CA PHE A 26 -8.69 5.93 4.24
C PHE A 26 -8.50 7.31 3.60
N ASP A 27 -9.25 8.32 4.04
CA ASP A 27 -9.18 9.68 3.48
C ASP A 27 -7.79 10.30 3.68
N GLN A 28 -7.19 10.09 4.85
CA GLN A 28 -5.83 10.55 5.14
C GLN A 28 -4.80 9.87 4.24
N LEU A 29 -4.97 8.58 3.96
CA LEU A 29 -4.08 7.84 3.08
C LEU A 29 -4.26 8.26 1.61
N GLN A 30 -5.50 8.49 1.18
CA GLN A 30 -5.83 8.92 -0.18
C GLN A 30 -5.26 10.31 -0.49
N GLN A 31 -5.33 11.25 0.47
CA GLN A 31 -4.73 12.58 0.29
C GLN A 31 -3.20 12.55 0.29
N ARG A 32 -2.60 11.65 1.07
CA ARG A 32 -1.15 11.61 1.27
C ARG A 32 -0.41 10.80 0.20
N ILE A 33 -0.83 9.56 -0.03
CA ILE A 33 -0.20 8.60 -0.96
C ILE A 33 -1.28 7.68 -1.54
N PRO A 34 -2.07 8.15 -2.52
CA PRO A 34 -3.16 7.37 -3.10
C PRO A 34 -2.66 6.09 -3.79
N GLU A 35 -1.44 6.08 -4.33
CA GLU A 35 -0.84 4.93 -5.04
C GLU A 35 -0.75 3.69 -4.13
N ARG A 36 -0.46 3.91 -2.85
CA ARG A 36 -0.33 2.84 -1.86
C ARG A 36 -1.62 2.07 -1.64
N ILE A 37 -2.78 2.69 -1.84
CA ILE A 37 -4.08 2.01 -1.67
C ILE A 37 -4.20 0.91 -2.72
N ILE A 38 -3.94 1.26 -3.98
CA ILE A 38 -4.02 0.34 -5.11
C ILE A 38 -2.94 -0.72 -5.01
N GLU A 39 -1.68 -0.33 -4.74
CA GLU A 39 -0.59 -1.28 -4.54
C GLU A 39 -0.89 -2.29 -3.43
N HIS A 40 -1.46 -1.84 -2.31
CA HIS A 40 -1.78 -2.71 -1.19
C HIS A 40 -2.87 -3.71 -1.54
N ALA A 41 -3.93 -3.24 -2.22
CA ALA A 41 -5.01 -4.11 -2.68
C ALA A 41 -4.49 -5.21 -3.63
N VAL A 42 -3.73 -4.82 -4.66
CA VAL A 42 -3.17 -5.77 -5.63
C VAL A 42 -2.19 -6.74 -4.97
N ARG A 43 -1.30 -6.25 -4.09
CA ARG A 43 -0.41 -7.11 -3.32
C ARG A 43 -1.16 -8.07 -2.40
N GLY A 44 -2.35 -7.69 -1.94
CA GLY A 44 -3.27 -8.54 -1.20
C GLY A 44 -3.72 -9.74 -2.04
N MET A 45 -4.09 -9.49 -3.29
CA MET A 45 -4.60 -10.47 -4.26
C MET A 45 -3.52 -11.37 -4.87
N LEU A 46 -2.26 -10.92 -4.95
CA LEU A 46 -1.15 -11.73 -5.49
C LEU A 46 -0.72 -12.88 -4.55
N PRO A 47 -0.23 -14.01 -5.12
CA PRO A 47 0.25 -15.15 -4.36
C PRO A 47 1.43 -14.76 -3.47
N LYS A 48 1.49 -15.30 -2.25
CA LYS A 48 2.58 -14.99 -1.32
C LYS A 48 3.80 -15.85 -1.66
N GLY A 49 4.92 -15.22 -2.02
CA GLY A 49 6.15 -15.95 -2.34
C GLY A 49 7.10 -15.15 -3.22
N ARG A 50 8.13 -15.82 -3.76
CA ARG A 50 9.09 -15.20 -4.69
C ARG A 50 8.40 -14.72 -5.98
N LEU A 51 7.53 -15.56 -6.55
CA LEU A 51 6.78 -15.27 -7.77
C LEU A 51 5.85 -14.06 -7.62
N GLY A 52 5.06 -13.99 -6.54
CA GLY A 52 4.19 -12.83 -6.33
C GLY A 52 4.95 -11.53 -6.09
N ARG A 53 6.16 -11.58 -5.51
CA ARG A 53 7.03 -10.41 -5.42
C ARG A 53 7.53 -9.96 -6.79
N GLN A 54 7.86 -10.89 -7.68
CA GLN A 54 8.22 -10.57 -9.06
C GLN A 54 7.05 -9.95 -9.81
N LEU A 55 5.86 -10.58 -9.77
CA LEU A 55 4.65 -10.04 -10.40
C LEU A 55 4.31 -8.62 -9.93
N PHE A 56 4.51 -8.34 -8.64
CA PHE A 56 4.26 -7.01 -8.09
C PHE A 56 5.17 -5.94 -8.69
N THR A 57 6.38 -6.28 -9.16
CA THR A 57 7.29 -5.27 -9.77
C THR A 57 6.81 -4.75 -11.12
N TYR A 58 5.94 -5.50 -11.82
CA TYR A 58 5.34 -5.11 -13.08
C TYR A 58 4.22 -4.08 -12.92
N LEU A 59 3.64 -3.96 -11.74
CA LEU A 59 2.63 -2.94 -11.47
C LEU A 59 3.29 -1.57 -11.28
N LYS A 60 2.88 -0.59 -12.08
CA LYS A 60 3.22 0.83 -11.91
C LYS A 60 1.95 1.63 -11.71
N VAL A 61 1.84 2.32 -10.58
CA VAL A 61 0.67 3.14 -10.23
C VAL A 61 1.12 4.60 -10.21
N TYR A 62 0.39 5.46 -10.91
CA TYR A 62 0.64 6.89 -10.98
C TYR A 62 -0.59 7.64 -10.45
N LYS A 63 -0.38 8.70 -9.68
CA LYS A 63 -1.46 9.56 -9.14
C LYS A 63 -2.15 10.44 -10.19
N GLY A 64 -1.49 10.69 -11.32
CA GLY A 64 -1.95 11.60 -12.37
C GLY A 64 -2.28 10.86 -13.67
N PRO A 65 -2.84 11.58 -14.65
CA PRO A 65 -3.18 11.01 -15.95
C PRO A 65 -1.93 10.71 -16.81
N GLU A 66 -0.79 11.30 -16.49
CA GLU A 66 0.46 11.10 -17.22
C GLU A 66 1.22 9.88 -16.71
N HIS A 67 1.79 9.14 -17.65
CA HIS A 67 2.71 8.04 -17.40
C HIS A 67 3.91 8.14 -18.34
N PRO A 68 5.16 8.01 -17.85
CA PRO A 68 6.38 8.15 -18.66
C PRO A 68 6.65 6.94 -19.58
N HIS A 69 5.62 6.13 -19.85
CA HIS A 69 5.68 4.97 -20.74
C HIS A 69 5.25 5.37 -22.15
N GLU A 70 5.88 6.42 -22.69
CA GLU A 70 5.79 6.69 -24.13
C GLU A 70 6.69 5.69 -24.86
N ALA A 71 6.14 5.11 -25.93
CA ALA A 71 6.69 3.97 -26.67
C ALA A 71 7.81 4.36 -27.64
#